data_AF-A0A7K3L286-F1
#
_entry.id   AF-A0A7K3L286-F1
#
_cell.length_a   1.000
_cell.length_b   1.000
_cell.length_c   1.000
_cell.angle_alpha   90.00
_cell.angle_beta   90.00
_cell.angle_gamma   90.00
#
_symmetry.space_group_name_H-M   'P 1'
#
loop_
_entity.id
_entity.type
_entity.pdbx_description
1 polymer ?
#
loop_
_entity_poly.entity_id
_entity_poly.type
_entity_poly.pdbx_seq_one_letter_code
_entity_poly.pdbx_strand_id
1 'polypeptide(L)'
;MTSEVLASFTARDGSGLWELTSAGVRVDGRLYRFTDTSFVICAVTPGRIEQSSRVIEEDDGFGALAGLAVLQETGSLRDAALAAWALGGPTTSVQTERREVAGTAQLTIGNLRDLRSTRDLRYREDGRHVQEAALRRFATAAKRAINDHRERGL
;
A
#
# COMPACT_ATOMS: atom_id res chain seq x y z
N MET A 1 39.45 -12.25 5.30
CA MET A 1 38.94 -11.60 4.08
C MET A 1 37.49 -11.23 4.31
N THR A 2 37.20 -9.94 4.45
CA THR A 2 35.82 -9.42 4.53
C THR A 2 35.16 -9.61 3.18
N SER A 3 34.14 -10.48 3.11
CA SER A 3 33.32 -10.66 1.91
C SER A 3 32.73 -9.31 1.49
N GLU A 4 32.86 -8.97 0.21
CA GLU A 4 32.30 -7.75 -0.37
C GLU A 4 30.78 -7.71 -0.16
N VAL A 5 30.28 -6.54 0.27
CA VAL A 5 28.85 -6.30 0.47
C VAL A 5 28.22 -5.94 -0.87
N LEU A 6 27.33 -6.81 -1.36
CA LEU A 6 26.66 -6.68 -2.65
C LEU A 6 25.46 -5.74 -2.58
N ALA A 7 24.76 -5.72 -1.45
CA ALA A 7 23.65 -4.83 -1.17
C ALA A 7 23.46 -4.73 0.34
N SER A 8 22.91 -3.61 0.82
CA SER A 8 22.50 -3.49 2.21
C SER A 8 21.27 -2.62 2.36
N PHE A 9 20.51 -2.83 3.44
CA PHE A 9 19.46 -1.93 3.86
C PHE A 9 19.32 -1.95 5.38
N THR A 10 18.91 -0.81 5.95
CA THR A 10 18.63 -0.70 7.38
C THR A 10 17.15 -0.99 7.62
N ALA A 11 16.88 -2.06 8.34
CA ALA A 11 15.55 -2.49 8.67
C ALA A 11 14.89 -1.52 9.69
N ARG A 12 13.62 -1.19 9.48
CA ARG A 12 12.85 -0.29 10.37
C ARG A 12 12.12 -1.02 11.50
N ASP A 13 12.05 -2.34 11.44
CA ASP A 13 11.44 -3.20 12.45
C ASP A 13 12.34 -3.45 13.67
N GLY A 14 13.52 -2.83 13.71
CA GLY A 14 14.51 -3.01 14.79
C GLY A 14 15.43 -4.21 14.59
N SER A 15 15.30 -4.97 13.49
CA SER A 15 16.22 -6.09 13.18
C SER A 15 17.63 -5.66 12.75
N GLY A 16 17.88 -4.35 12.64
CA GLY A 16 19.20 -3.78 12.41
C GLY A 16 19.61 -3.70 10.95
N LEU A 17 20.92 -3.69 10.70
CA LEU A 17 21.47 -3.63 9.35
C LEU A 17 21.47 -5.02 8.70
N TRP A 18 20.88 -5.11 7.51
CA TRP A 18 20.92 -6.29 6.66
C TRP A 18 21.95 -6.06 5.55
N GLU A 19 22.96 -6.91 5.49
CA GLU A 19 24.01 -6.87 4.49
C GLU A 19 24.00 -8.18 3.69
N LEU A 20 23.89 -8.07 2.38
CA LEU A 20 24.05 -9.18 1.46
C LEU A 20 25.53 -9.30 1.08
N THR A 21 26.06 -10.51 1.16
CA THR A 21 27.41 -10.85 0.70
C THR A 21 27.32 -11.99 -0.31
N SER A 22 28.42 -12.25 -1.02
CA SER A 22 28.51 -13.40 -1.93
C SER A 22 28.34 -14.77 -1.24
N ALA A 23 28.57 -14.85 0.07
CA ALA A 23 28.46 -16.09 0.84
C ALA A 23 27.10 -16.25 1.56
N GLY A 24 26.29 -15.19 1.66
CA GLY A 24 25.10 -15.19 2.48
C GLY A 24 24.65 -13.81 2.93
N VAL A 25 23.72 -13.77 3.88
CA VAL A 25 23.16 -12.55 4.45
C VAL A 25 23.68 -12.35 5.87
N ARG A 26 24.22 -11.18 6.18
CA ARG A 26 24.56 -10.76 7.53
C ARG A 26 23.43 -9.89 8.08
N VAL A 27 22.91 -10.24 9.24
CA VAL A 27 21.92 -9.44 9.97
C VAL A 27 22.48 -9.18 11.35
N ASP A 28 22.63 -7.91 11.71
CA ASP A 28 23.15 -7.47 13.01
C ASP A 28 24.44 -8.20 13.43
N GLY A 29 25.42 -8.26 12.50
CA GLY A 29 26.71 -8.93 12.73
C GLY A 29 26.71 -10.45 12.55
N ARG A 30 25.55 -11.13 12.52
CA ARG A 30 25.46 -12.59 12.37
C ARG A 30 25.30 -13.00 10.91
N LEU A 31 26.22 -13.85 10.43
CA LEU A 31 26.22 -14.32 9.04
C LEU A 31 25.42 -15.62 8.87
N TYR A 32 24.43 -15.58 7.98
CA TYR A 32 23.61 -16.70 7.53
C TYR A 32 24.03 -17.06 6.11
N ARG A 33 24.61 -18.25 5.91
CA ARG A 33 25.19 -18.66 4.63
C ARG A 33 24.14 -19.18 3.65
N PHE A 34 24.37 -18.96 2.36
CA PHE A 34 23.57 -19.61 1.33
C PHE A 34 23.80 -21.12 1.31
N THR A 35 22.78 -21.80 0.78
CA THR A 35 22.71 -23.24 0.53
C THR A 35 22.10 -23.44 -0.86
N ASP A 36 22.23 -24.65 -1.41
CA ASP A 36 21.66 -24.95 -2.73
C ASP A 36 20.13 -24.81 -2.78
N THR A 37 19.47 -24.95 -1.64
CA THR A 37 18.00 -24.81 -1.51
C THR A 37 17.57 -23.42 -1.04
N SER A 38 18.50 -22.46 -0.92
CA SER A 38 18.19 -21.08 -0.53
C SER A 38 17.26 -20.40 -1.52
N PHE A 39 16.35 -19.57 -1.02
CA PHE A 39 15.43 -18.83 -1.87
C PHE A 39 15.17 -17.44 -1.30
N VAL A 40 14.74 -16.52 -2.17
CA VAL A 40 14.29 -15.18 -1.78
C VAL A 40 12.91 -14.91 -2.35
N ILE A 41 12.03 -14.39 -1.50
CA ILE A 41 10.70 -13.92 -1.84
C ILE A 41 10.61 -12.47 -1.39
N CYS A 42 10.23 -11.59 -2.31
CA CYS A 42 9.99 -10.18 -2.02
C CYS A 42 8.61 -9.80 -2.55
N ALA A 43 7.71 -9.43 -1.65
CA ALA A 43 6.38 -8.97 -1.95
C ALA A 43 6.24 -7.54 -1.43
N VAL A 44 6.00 -6.59 -2.32
CA VAL A 44 5.83 -5.18 -1.97
C VAL A 44 4.51 -4.68 -2.55
N THR A 45 3.65 -4.20 -1.67
CA THR A 45 2.40 -3.52 -1.99
C THR A 45 2.57 -2.06 -1.56
N PRO A 46 2.78 -1.12 -2.50
CA PRO A 46 2.92 0.29 -2.15
C PRO A 46 1.62 0.83 -1.55
N GLY A 47 1.76 1.75 -0.59
CA GLY A 47 0.61 2.48 -0.05
C GLY A 47 -0.01 3.34 -1.15
N ARG A 48 -1.34 3.49 -1.13
CA ARG A 48 -2.06 4.31 -2.12
C ARG A 48 -3.07 5.21 -1.44
N ILE A 49 -3.44 6.26 -2.16
CA ILE A 49 -4.49 7.17 -1.76
C ILE A 49 -5.68 6.84 -2.65
N GLU A 50 -6.77 6.42 -2.02
CA GLU A 50 -8.04 6.24 -2.71
C GLU A 50 -8.87 7.51 -2.52
N GLN A 51 -9.43 8.00 -3.62
CA GLN A 51 -10.36 9.12 -3.62
C GLN A 51 -11.70 8.61 -4.15
N SER A 52 -12.74 8.73 -3.34
CA SER A 52 -14.11 8.43 -3.75
C SER A 52 -14.93 9.72 -3.72
N SER A 53 -15.60 10.00 -4.83
CA SER A 53 -16.52 11.12 -4.94
C SER A 53 -17.95 10.59 -5.06
N ARG A 54 -18.86 11.13 -4.26
CA ARG A 54 -20.29 10.82 -4.33
C ARG A 54 -21.07 12.12 -4.55
N VAL A 55 -22.01 12.07 -5.49
CA VAL A 55 -23.03 13.11 -5.65
C VAL A 55 -24.16 12.80 -4.69
N ILE A 56 -24.51 13.77 -3.86
CA ILE A 56 -25.66 13.73 -2.98
C ILE A 56 -26.70 14.67 -3.56
N GLU A 57 -27.89 14.13 -3.79
CA GLU A 57 -29.09 14.87 -4.19
C GLU A 57 -29.98 15.02 -2.96
N GLU A 58 -30.21 16.25 -2.53
CA GLU A 58 -31.12 16.58 -1.43
C GLU A 58 -32.27 17.44 -1.96
N ASP A 59 -33.50 17.07 -1.61
CA ASP A 59 -34.66 17.94 -1.82
C ASP A 59 -34.54 19.16 -0.91
N ASP A 60 -34.32 20.33 -1.51
CA ASP A 60 -34.13 21.58 -0.80
C ASP A 60 -35.45 22.19 -0.30
N GLY A 61 -36.59 21.57 -0.65
CA GLY A 61 -37.92 22.04 -0.29
C GLY A 61 -38.31 23.36 -0.96
N PHE A 62 -37.50 23.88 -1.88
CA PHE A 62 -37.75 25.16 -2.54
C PHE A 62 -39.00 25.10 -3.42
N GLY A 63 -39.24 23.97 -4.09
CA GLY A 63 -40.49 23.73 -4.83
C GLY A 63 -41.72 23.87 -3.94
N ALA A 64 -41.70 23.31 -2.73
CA ALA A 64 -42.81 23.44 -1.79
C ALA A 64 -43.05 24.89 -1.35
N LEU A 65 -41.97 25.65 -1.12
CA LEU A 65 -42.05 27.08 -0.79
C LEU A 65 -42.59 27.92 -1.96
N ALA A 66 -42.14 27.64 -3.18
CA ALA A 66 -42.62 28.32 -4.38
C ALA A 66 -44.11 28.05 -4.63
N GLY A 67 -44.55 26.80 -4.47
CA GLY A 67 -45.97 26.45 -4.55
C GLY A 67 -46.83 27.16 -3.50
N LEU A 68 -46.35 27.25 -2.26
CA LEU A 68 -47.03 27.99 -1.19
C LEU A 68 -47.15 29.49 -1.51
N ALA A 69 -46.09 30.13 -2.01
CA ALA A 69 -46.12 31.54 -2.39
C ALA A 69 -47.14 31.82 -3.50
N VAL A 70 -47.17 30.96 -4.53
CA VAL A 70 -48.15 31.10 -5.63
C VAL A 70 -49.57 30.85 -5.15
N LEU A 71 -49.79 29.88 -4.26
CA LEU A 71 -51.11 29.63 -3.69
C LEU A 71 -51.61 30.83 -2.87
N GLN A 72 -50.73 31.46 -2.09
CA GLN A 72 -51.07 32.65 -1.30
C GLN A 72 -51.44 33.85 -2.19
N GLU A 73 -50.73 34.04 -3.31
CA GLU A 73 -50.96 35.17 -4.21
C GLU A 73 -52.16 34.98 -5.13
N THR A 74 -52.36 33.76 -5.63
CA THR A 74 -53.33 33.49 -6.71
C THR A 74 -54.57 32.71 -6.26
N GLY A 75 -54.51 32.02 -5.12
CA GLY A 75 -55.55 31.09 -4.68
C GLY A 75 -55.71 29.83 -5.56
N SER A 76 -54.88 29.66 -6.58
CA SER A 76 -54.97 28.60 -7.58
C SER A 76 -54.09 27.42 -7.19
N LEU A 77 -54.72 26.28 -6.85
CA LEU A 77 -54.01 25.03 -6.59
C LEU A 77 -53.27 24.52 -7.83
N ARG A 78 -53.78 24.80 -9.03
CA ARG A 78 -53.14 24.38 -10.29
C ARG A 78 -51.83 25.13 -10.51
N ASP A 79 -51.83 26.44 -10.32
CA ASP A 79 -50.65 27.26 -10.55
C ASP A 79 -49.62 27.05 -9.44
N ALA A 80 -50.07 26.82 -8.20
CA ALA A 80 -49.23 26.39 -7.09
C ALA A 80 -48.54 25.05 -7.35
N ALA A 81 -49.26 24.05 -7.85
CA ALA A 81 -48.68 22.75 -8.20
C ALA A 81 -47.68 22.86 -9.36
N LEU A 82 -47.97 23.71 -10.36
CA LEU A 82 -47.06 23.97 -11.47
C LEU A 82 -45.78 24.67 -10.99
N ALA A 83 -45.89 25.67 -10.11
CA ALA A 83 -44.75 26.36 -9.54
C ALA A 83 -43.89 25.44 -8.67
N ALA A 84 -44.51 24.58 -7.86
CA ALA A 84 -43.79 23.60 -7.06
C ALA A 84 -43.03 22.59 -7.91
N TRP A 85 -43.61 22.16 -9.03
CA TRP A 85 -42.94 21.26 -9.97
C TRP A 85 -41.85 21.96 -10.79
N ALA A 86 -42.11 23.16 -11.30
CA ALA A 86 -41.20 23.87 -12.18
C ALA A 86 -39.96 24.40 -11.45
N LEU A 87 -40.10 24.72 -10.16
CA LEU A 87 -39.04 25.27 -9.33
C LEU A 87 -38.50 24.24 -8.32
N GLY A 88 -39.16 23.09 -8.16
CA GLY A 88 -38.67 21.99 -7.35
C GLY A 88 -37.60 21.21 -8.09
N GLY A 89 -36.43 21.06 -7.46
CA GLY A 89 -35.35 20.23 -7.96
C GLY A 89 -34.38 19.89 -6.85
N PRO A 90 -33.68 18.74 -6.93
CA PRO A 90 -32.69 18.40 -5.93
C PRO A 90 -31.50 19.36 -6.02
N THR A 91 -31.01 19.81 -4.87
CA THR A 91 -29.68 20.40 -4.78
C THR A 91 -28.65 19.28 -4.88
N THR A 92 -27.64 19.48 -5.72
CA THR A 92 -26.54 18.53 -5.88
C THR A 92 -25.33 19.03 -5.12
N SER A 93 -24.81 18.22 -4.20
CA SER A 93 -23.52 18.45 -3.57
C SER A 93 -22.56 17.31 -3.89
N VAL A 94 -21.29 17.65 -4.08
CA VAL A 94 -20.23 16.64 -4.32
C VAL A 94 -19.44 16.48 -3.04
N GLN A 95 -19.58 15.32 -2.39
CA GLN A 95 -18.69 14.94 -1.30
C GLN A 95 -17.52 14.14 -1.86
N THR A 96 -16.31 14.59 -1.55
CA THR A 96 -15.08 13.87 -1.89
C THR A 96 -14.43 13.38 -0.61
N GLU A 97 -14.32 12.06 -0.47
CA GLU A 97 -13.60 11.41 0.61
C GLU A 97 -12.23 10.95 0.11
N ARG A 98 -11.21 11.14 0.94
CA ARG A 98 -9.84 10.69 0.68
C ARG A 98 -9.46 9.69 1.76
N ARG A 99 -9.26 8.43 1.36
CA ARG A 99 -8.82 7.36 2.24
C ARG A 99 -7.37 7.01 1.97
N GLU A 100 -6.56 6.98 3.02
CA GLU A 100 -5.19 6.48 2.95
C GLU A 100 -5.17 4.95 3.18
N VAL A 101 -4.60 4.21 2.24
CA VAL A 101 -4.39 2.76 2.35
C VAL A 101 -2.90 2.52 2.59
N ALA A 102 -2.57 1.93 3.74
CA ALA A 102 -1.19 1.61 4.10
C ALA A 102 -0.58 0.58 3.14
N GLY A 103 0.70 0.75 2.82
CA GLY A 103 1.48 -0.22 2.08
C GLY A 103 2.00 -1.33 2.99
N THR A 104 2.33 -2.48 2.39
CA THR A 104 2.95 -3.61 3.07
C THR A 104 4.15 -4.08 2.26
N ALA A 105 5.25 -4.39 2.94
CA ALA A 105 6.43 -4.95 2.30
C ALA A 105 6.93 -6.15 3.12
N GLN A 106 7.20 -7.25 2.43
CA GLN A 106 7.67 -8.49 3.01
C GLN A 106 8.86 -9.01 2.21
N LEU A 107 9.94 -9.30 2.92
CA LEU A 107 11.13 -9.94 2.37
C LEU A 107 11.41 -11.19 3.20
N THR A 108 11.45 -12.35 2.53
CA THR A 108 11.81 -13.62 3.14
C THR A 108 12.99 -14.22 2.39
N ILE A 109 14.05 -14.57 3.11
CA ILE A 109 15.17 -15.33 2.59
C ILE A 109 15.25 -16.62 3.39
N GLY A 110 14.90 -17.73 2.75
CA GLY A 110 14.76 -19.03 3.39
C GLY A 110 15.92 -19.95 3.13
N ASN A 111 15.98 -21.03 3.92
CA ASN A 111 16.96 -22.10 3.82
C ASN A 111 18.42 -21.68 4.00
N LEU A 112 18.68 -20.64 4.81
CA LEU A 112 20.03 -20.19 5.09
C LEU A 112 20.67 -21.04 6.19
N ARG A 113 21.96 -21.33 6.06
CA ARG A 113 22.71 -22.11 7.07
C ARG A 113 23.30 -21.17 8.12
N ASP A 114 22.85 -21.36 9.36
CA ASP A 114 23.50 -20.83 10.56
C ASP A 114 24.43 -21.90 11.17
N LEU A 115 25.20 -21.55 12.20
CA LEU A 115 26.18 -22.42 12.87
C LEU A 115 25.61 -23.77 13.35
N ARG A 116 24.30 -23.85 13.61
CA ARG A 116 23.65 -25.05 14.21
C ARG A 116 22.46 -25.58 13.44
N SER A 117 21.83 -24.79 12.57
CA SER A 117 20.61 -25.20 11.85
C SER A 117 20.40 -24.37 10.59
N THR A 118 19.47 -24.83 9.76
CA THR A 118 18.87 -24.01 8.71
C THR A 118 17.89 -23.02 9.34
N ARG A 119 17.86 -21.77 8.87
CA ARG A 119 16.96 -20.70 9.33
C ARG A 119 16.42 -19.88 8.15
N ASP A 120 15.24 -19.33 8.37
CA ASP A 120 14.65 -18.33 7.49
C ASP A 120 14.78 -16.95 8.11
N LEU A 121 15.22 -16.00 7.31
CA LEU A 121 15.21 -14.58 7.65
C LEU A 121 13.96 -13.93 7.07
N ARG A 122 13.18 -13.26 7.91
CA ARG A 122 11.94 -12.58 7.51
C ARG A 122 11.98 -11.14 7.98
N TYR A 123 11.74 -10.23 7.05
CA TYR A 123 11.55 -8.82 7.30
C TYR A 123 10.15 -8.43 6.85
N ARG A 124 9.43 -7.68 7.68
CA ARG A 124 8.11 -7.17 7.37
C ARG A 124 8.03 -5.71 7.78
N GLU A 125 7.56 -4.87 6.87
CA GLU A 125 7.28 -3.46 7.10
C GLU A 125 5.84 -3.17 6.69
N ASP A 126 5.07 -2.62 7.63
CA ASP A 126 3.72 -2.13 7.38
C ASP A 126 3.75 -0.61 7.57
N GLY A 127 3.32 0.17 6.57
CA GLY A 127 3.36 1.62 6.68
C GLY A 127 3.07 2.38 5.39
N ARG A 128 2.88 3.69 5.54
CA ARG A 128 2.61 4.62 4.42
C ARG A 128 3.77 4.67 3.41
N HIS A 129 5.00 4.60 3.91
CA HIS A 129 6.22 4.70 3.11
C HIS A 129 7.09 3.46 3.35
N VAL A 130 6.70 2.33 2.77
CA VAL A 130 7.54 1.12 2.74
C VAL A 130 8.82 1.36 1.94
N GLN A 131 9.94 0.75 2.34
CA GLN A 131 11.23 0.87 1.65
C GLN A 131 11.28 0.07 0.32
N GLU A 132 10.32 0.28 -0.57
CA GLU A 132 10.14 -0.50 -1.80
C GLU A 132 11.42 -0.61 -2.63
N ALA A 133 12.05 0.52 -2.94
CA ALA A 133 13.24 0.54 -3.80
C ALA A 133 14.43 -0.21 -3.18
N ALA A 134 14.64 -0.07 -1.87
CA ALA A 134 15.71 -0.76 -1.16
C ALA A 134 15.46 -2.28 -1.11
N LEU A 135 14.24 -2.69 -0.74
CA LEU A 135 13.84 -4.10 -0.66
C LEU A 135 13.87 -4.80 -2.02
N ARG A 136 13.42 -4.13 -3.09
CA ARG A 136 13.49 -4.68 -4.45
C ARG A 136 14.93 -4.83 -4.94
N ARG A 137 15.80 -3.84 -4.68
CA ARG A 137 17.22 -3.91 -5.02
C ARG A 137 17.91 -5.05 -4.26
N PHE A 138 17.66 -5.13 -2.96
CA PHE A 138 18.21 -6.19 -2.10
C PHE A 138 17.73 -7.58 -2.53
N ALA A 139 16.44 -7.75 -2.82
CA ALA A 139 15.89 -9.03 -3.27
C ALA A 139 16.44 -9.47 -4.62
N THR A 140 16.58 -8.53 -5.57
CA THR A 140 17.18 -8.81 -6.89
C THR A 140 18.64 -9.24 -6.73
N ALA A 141 19.41 -8.53 -5.91
CA ALA A 141 20.80 -8.88 -5.63
C ALA A 141 20.90 -10.24 -4.91
N ALA A 142 20.02 -10.52 -3.95
CA ALA A 142 19.98 -11.79 -3.22
C ALA A 142 19.65 -12.96 -4.15
N LYS A 143 18.69 -12.78 -5.08
CA LYS A 143 18.35 -13.78 -6.09
C LYS A 143 19.55 -14.09 -6.97
N ARG A 144 20.28 -13.07 -7.40
CA ARG A 144 21.51 -13.23 -8.19
C ARG A 144 22.58 -13.97 -7.39
N ALA A 145 22.86 -13.55 -6.16
CA ALA A 145 23.86 -14.19 -5.31
C ALA A 145 23.55 -15.67 -5.01
N ILE A 146 22.28 -16.02 -4.81
CA ILE A 146 21.83 -17.41 -4.64
C ILE A 146 22.07 -18.22 -5.91
N ASN A 147 21.77 -17.67 -7.09
CA ASN A 147 22.01 -18.35 -8.35
C ASN A 147 23.51 -18.53 -8.61
N ASP A 148 24.32 -17.48 -8.41
CA ASP A 148 25.78 -17.54 -8.53
C ASP A 148 26.37 -18.58 -7.55
N HIS A 149 25.81 -18.72 -6.35
CA HIS A 149 26.24 -19.73 -5.38
C HIS A 149 25.97 -21.16 -5.88
N ARG A 150 24.78 -21.39 -6.45
CA ARG A 150 24.43 -22.70 -7.05
C ARG A 150 25.31 -23.03 -8.24
N GLU A 151 25.60 -22.06 -9.09
CA GLU A 151 26.47 -22.24 -10.26
C GLU A 151 27.92 -22.55 -9.86
N ARG A 152 28.39 -22.06 -8.71
CA ARG A 152 29.73 -22.37 -8.16
C ARG A 152 29.80 -23.67 -7.38
N GLY A 153 28.65 -24.22 -6.98
CA GLY A 153 28.53 -25.50 -6.27
C GLY A 153 28.37 -26.72 -7.20
N LEU A 154 28.14 -26.47 -8.50
CA LEU A 154 28.19 -27.43 -9.61
C LEU A 154 29.61 -27.53 -10.16
#